data_AF-A0A370KT73-F1
#
_entry.id   AF-A0A370KT73-F1
#
_cell.length_a   1.000
_cell.length_b   1.000
_cell.length_c   1.000
_cell.angle_alpha   90.00
_cell.angle_beta   90.00
_cell.angle_gamma   90.00
#
_symmetry.space_group_name_H-M   'P 1'
#
loop_
_entity.id
_entity.type
_entity.pdbx_description
1 polymer ?
#
loop_
_entity_poly.entity_id
_entity_poly.type
_entity_poly.pdbx_seq_one_letter_code
_entity_poly.pdbx_strand_id
1 'polypeptide(L)'
;MVSEDLLELGLDLDRLSEDHLRKLWAEFRSIRVLEPHTRSIAIRIFVWYIVESKLFSSSAMRRSGAIGQSIATMRAWAADDPALEPVVVREAETIKLFLYQIFENAAAPRGTIVEAQKRLLKA
;
A
#
# COMPACT_ATOMS: atom_id res chain seq x y z
N MET A 1 -4.26 13.26 -9.61
CA MET A 1 -3.83 13.93 -8.35
C MET A 1 -3.47 12.86 -7.34
N VAL A 2 -2.57 13.12 -6.37
CA VAL A 2 -2.14 12.08 -5.40
C VAL A 2 -3.31 11.45 -4.64
N SER A 3 -4.36 12.21 -4.34
CA SER A 3 -5.59 11.69 -3.71
C SER A 3 -6.34 10.68 -4.59
N GLU A 4 -6.38 10.89 -5.90
CA GLU A 4 -7.00 9.97 -6.87
C GLU A 4 -6.14 8.70 -7.02
N ASP A 5 -4.82 8.87 -7.08
CA ASP A 5 -3.88 7.75 -7.12
C ASP A 5 -4.00 6.89 -5.85
N LEU A 6 -4.12 7.51 -4.67
CA LEU A 6 -4.37 6.80 -3.41
C LEU A 6 -5.71 6.05 -3.42
N LEU A 7 -6.76 6.67 -3.97
CA LEU A 7 -8.07 6.03 -4.12
C LEU A 7 -8.03 4.85 -5.10
N GLU A 8 -7.23 4.93 -6.17
CA GLU A 8 -7.01 3.85 -7.12
C GLU A 8 -6.24 2.67 -6.48
N LEU A 9 -5.23 2.99 -5.66
CA LEU A 9 -4.58 2.04 -4.75
C LEU A 9 -5.53 1.51 -3.67
N GLY A 10 -6.73 2.06 -3.55
CA GLY A 10 -7.80 1.57 -2.67
C GLY A 10 -7.82 2.19 -1.29
N LEU A 11 -6.99 3.20 -1.01
CA LEU A 11 -7.06 4.01 0.21
C LEU A 11 -8.05 5.16 0.01
N ASP A 12 -9.16 5.08 0.73
CA ASP A 12 -10.23 6.09 0.69
C ASP A 12 -10.00 7.10 1.81
N LEU A 13 -9.52 8.30 1.45
CA LEU A 13 -9.18 9.36 2.40
C LEU A 13 -10.41 9.87 3.17
N ASP A 14 -11.60 9.79 2.57
CA ASP A 14 -12.85 10.23 3.21
C ASP A 14 -13.28 9.30 4.36
N ARG A 15 -12.67 8.12 4.45
CA ARG A 15 -12.90 7.13 5.52
C ARG A 15 -11.87 7.21 6.64
N LEU A 16 -10.89 8.11 6.53
CA LEU A 16 -9.89 8.33 7.57
C LEU A 16 -10.40 9.32 8.62
N SER A 17 -10.03 9.07 9.88
CA SER A 17 -10.24 10.06 10.94
C SER A 17 -9.36 11.29 10.71
N GLU A 18 -9.72 12.41 11.33
CA GLU A 18 -8.94 13.65 11.23
C GLU A 18 -7.48 13.45 11.71
N ASP A 19 -7.25 12.66 12.76
CA ASP A 19 -5.91 12.34 13.25
C ASP A 19 -5.10 11.53 12.22
N HIS A 20 -5.73 10.55 11.57
CA HIS A 20 -5.10 9.78 10.49
C HIS A 20 -4.74 10.69 9.31
N LEU A 21 -5.66 11.57 8.90
CA LEU A 21 -5.41 12.53 7.83
C LEU A 21 -4.26 13.47 8.17
N ARG A 22 -4.19 13.97 9.41
CA ARG A 22 -3.11 14.85 9.86
C ARG A 22 -1.74 14.19 9.78
N LYS A 23 -1.63 12.94 10.22
CA LYS A 23 -0.38 12.17 10.17
C LYS A 23 0.01 11.83 8.74
N LEU A 24 -0.95 11.39 7.93
CA LEU A 24 -0.75 11.11 6.50
C LEU A 24 -0.29 12.36 5.75
N TRP A 25 -0.90 13.52 6.03
CA TRP A 25 -0.51 14.79 5.44
C TRP A 25 0.95 15.11 5.82
N ALA A 26 1.32 14.97 7.10
CA ALA A 26 2.70 15.22 7.55
C ALA A 26 3.72 14.35 6.80
N GLU A 27 3.41 13.06 6.63
CA GLU A 27 4.24 12.15 5.85
C GLU A 27 4.31 12.54 4.37
N PHE A 28 3.17 12.93 3.78
CA PHE A 28 3.11 13.43 2.41
C PHE A 28 4.04 14.62 2.18
N ARG A 29 4.12 15.55 3.14
CA ARG A 29 5.07 16.67 3.11
C ARG A 29 6.50 16.18 3.02
N SER A 30 6.86 15.21 3.86
CA SER A 30 8.21 14.65 3.95
C SER A 30 8.61 13.98 2.64
N ILE A 31 7.74 13.12 2.11
CA ILE A 31 8.01 12.34 0.89
C ILE A 31 8.09 13.24 -0.34
N ARG A 32 7.17 14.21 -0.48
CA ARG A 32 7.12 15.11 -1.64
C ARG A 32 8.38 15.95 -1.81
N VAL A 33 9.12 16.24 -0.74
CA VAL A 33 10.39 16.98 -0.81
C VAL A 33 11.48 16.13 -1.48
N LEU A 34 11.40 14.80 -1.36
CA LEU A 34 12.42 13.85 -1.82
C LEU A 34 12.05 13.15 -3.12
N GLU A 35 10.77 13.20 -3.52
CA GLU A 35 10.23 12.44 -4.65
C GLU A 35 9.43 13.39 -5.57
N PRO A 36 9.91 13.67 -6.79
CA PRO A 36 9.17 14.50 -7.74
C PRO A 36 8.02 13.76 -8.43
N HIS A 37 8.05 12.42 -8.49
CA HIS A 37 7.09 11.64 -9.26
C HIS A 37 5.78 11.41 -8.48
N THR A 38 4.67 11.92 -9.01
CA THR A 38 3.36 11.94 -8.31
C THR A 38 2.89 10.54 -7.90
N ARG A 39 2.92 9.56 -8.82
CA ARG A 39 2.57 8.17 -8.49
C ARG A 39 3.54 7.50 -7.52
N SER A 40 4.83 7.86 -7.55
CA SER A 40 5.81 7.35 -6.57
C SER A 40 5.46 7.88 -5.17
N ILE A 41 5.08 9.16 -5.05
CA ILE A 41 4.58 9.71 -3.77
C ILE A 41 3.34 8.94 -3.31
N ALA A 42 2.35 8.71 -4.18
CA ALA A 42 1.14 7.98 -3.82
C ALA A 42 1.43 6.55 -3.34
N ILE A 43 2.30 5.83 -4.05
CA ILE A 43 2.75 4.49 -3.66
C ILE A 43 3.38 4.51 -2.27
N ARG A 44 4.35 5.41 -2.04
CA ARG A 44 5.08 5.45 -0.76
C ARG A 44 4.16 5.86 0.40
N ILE A 45 3.23 6.78 0.19
CA ILE A 45 2.23 7.15 1.21
C ILE A 45 1.31 5.98 1.53
N PHE A 46 0.84 5.27 0.50
CA PHE A 46 0.01 4.10 0.66
C PHE A 46 0.72 3.01 1.49
N VAL A 47 1.99 2.71 1.16
CA VAL A 47 2.77 1.70 1.88
C VAL A 47 3.09 2.13 3.30
N TRP A 48 3.50 3.38 3.52
CA TRP A 48 3.66 3.92 4.86
C TRP A 48 2.39 3.75 5.70
N TYR A 49 1.22 4.07 5.13
CA TYR A 49 -0.05 3.96 5.85
C TYR A 49 -0.33 2.51 6.26
N ILE A 50 -0.09 1.54 5.37
CA ILE A 50 -0.36 0.12 5.64
C ILE A 50 0.66 -0.49 6.60
N VAL A 51 1.94 -0.23 6.38
CA VAL A 51 3.04 -1.01 6.98
C VAL A 51 3.64 -0.30 8.19
N GLU A 52 3.82 1.02 8.13
CA GLU A 52 4.67 1.75 9.08
C GLU A 52 3.87 2.58 10.09
N SER A 53 2.72 3.11 9.67
CA SER A 53 1.99 4.13 10.43
C SER A 53 1.47 3.62 11.79
N LYS A 54 1.24 2.30 11.93
CA LYS A 54 0.44 1.68 13.01
C LYS A 54 -1.01 2.18 13.10
N LEU A 55 -1.47 2.94 12.08
CA LEU A 55 -2.82 3.52 11.97
C LEU A 55 -3.69 2.74 10.98
N PHE A 56 -3.17 1.66 10.39
CA PHE A 56 -3.86 0.92 9.36
C PHE A 56 -5.22 0.43 9.87
N SER A 57 -6.28 0.89 9.20
CA SER A 57 -7.63 0.41 9.40
C SER A 57 -8.16 -0.19 8.10
N SER A 58 -8.68 -1.41 8.18
CA SER A 58 -9.35 -2.04 7.04
C SER A 58 -10.60 -1.27 6.59
N SER A 59 -11.21 -0.46 7.47
CA SER A 59 -12.34 0.41 7.12
C SER A 59 -11.96 1.54 6.16
N ALA A 60 -10.69 1.96 6.16
CA ALA A 60 -10.16 2.97 5.24
C ALA A 60 -9.95 2.43 3.83
N MET A 61 -10.03 1.11 3.66
CA MET A 61 -9.88 0.46 2.35
C MET A 61 -11.22 0.44 1.63
N ARG A 62 -11.20 0.76 0.33
CA ARG A 62 -12.41 0.80 -0.51
C ARG A 62 -13.03 -0.59 -0.71
N ARG A 63 -12.24 -1.66 -0.61
CA ARG A 63 -12.64 -3.04 -0.94
C ARG A 63 -11.93 -4.09 -0.07
N SER A 64 -12.59 -5.23 0.15
CA SER A 64 -11.93 -6.42 0.71
C SER A 64 -10.85 -6.94 -0.25
N GLY A 65 -9.74 -7.44 0.29
CA GLY A 65 -8.60 -7.88 -0.52
C GLY A 65 -7.85 -6.74 -1.23
N ALA A 66 -8.08 -5.49 -0.83
CA ALA A 66 -7.52 -4.32 -1.51
C ALA A 66 -6.00 -4.39 -1.67
N ILE A 67 -5.26 -4.86 -0.68
CA ILE A 67 -3.79 -4.86 -0.71
C ILE A 67 -3.22 -5.62 -1.92
N GLY A 68 -3.76 -6.80 -2.24
CA GLY A 68 -3.33 -7.56 -3.42
C GLY A 68 -3.65 -6.81 -4.72
N GLN A 69 -4.81 -6.18 -4.79
CA GLN A 69 -5.18 -5.34 -5.94
C GLN A 69 -4.33 -4.08 -6.03
N SER A 70 -3.92 -3.49 -4.91
CA SER A 70 -3.01 -2.35 -4.88
C SER A 70 -1.65 -2.73 -5.46
N ILE A 71 -1.12 -3.90 -5.12
CA ILE A 71 0.12 -4.42 -5.73
C ILE A 71 -0.04 -4.58 -7.25
N ALA A 72 -1.15 -5.15 -7.71
CA ALA A 72 -1.43 -5.28 -9.14
C ALA A 72 -1.53 -3.90 -9.82
N THR A 73 -2.20 -2.92 -9.19
CA THR A 73 -2.31 -1.55 -9.68
C THR A 73 -0.93 -0.87 -9.78
N MET A 74 -0.09 -1.02 -8.75
CA MET A 74 1.29 -0.51 -8.77
C MET A 74 2.08 -1.10 -9.94
N ARG A 75 1.96 -2.41 -10.19
CA ARG A 75 2.63 -3.08 -11.31
C ARG A 75 2.10 -2.61 -12.67
N ALA A 76 0.80 -2.39 -12.80
CA ALA A 76 0.22 -1.82 -14.02
C ALA A 76 0.78 -0.42 -14.29
N TRP A 77 0.89 0.43 -13.26
CA TRP A 77 1.51 1.74 -13.41
C TRP A 77 2.98 1.67 -13.81
N ALA A 78 3.76 0.70 -13.30
CA ALA A 78 5.15 0.50 -13.72
C ALA A 78 5.28 -0.06 -15.14
N ALA A 79 4.31 -0.86 -15.60
CA ALA A 79 4.27 -1.32 -16.98
C ALA A 79 4.00 -0.17 -17.96
N ASP A 80 3.14 0.78 -17.56
CA ASP A 80 2.86 1.99 -18.33
C ASP A 80 3.98 3.04 -18.23
N ASP A 81 4.64 3.13 -17.07
CA ASP A 81 5.73 4.06 -16.78
C ASP A 81 6.89 3.35 -16.06
N PRO A 82 7.91 2.88 -16.82
CA PRO A 82 9.05 2.15 -16.28
C PRO A 82 9.87 2.92 -15.23
N ALA A 83 9.76 4.25 -15.14
CA ALA A 83 10.42 5.02 -14.10
C ALA A 83 9.91 4.67 -12.69
N LEU A 84 8.70 4.10 -12.60
CA LEU A 84 8.11 3.64 -11.34
C LEU A 84 8.59 2.25 -10.91
N GLU A 85 9.25 1.48 -11.78
CA GLU A 85 9.59 0.09 -11.48
C GLU A 85 10.43 -0.07 -10.19
N PRO A 86 11.46 0.75 -9.92
CA PRO A 86 12.24 0.63 -8.68
C PRO A 86 11.41 0.85 -7.42
N VAL A 87 10.48 1.83 -7.43
CA VAL A 87 9.62 2.10 -6.28
C VAL A 87 8.57 1.00 -6.13
N VAL A 88 7.96 0.55 -7.22
CA VAL A 88 6.95 -0.52 -7.18
C VAL A 88 7.53 -1.83 -6.64
N VAL A 89 8.73 -2.21 -7.10
CA VAL A 89 9.39 -3.43 -6.62
C VAL A 89 9.70 -3.34 -5.12
N ARG A 90 10.31 -2.24 -4.68
CA ARG A 90 10.64 -2.02 -3.25
C ARG A 90 9.39 -2.08 -2.38
N GLU A 91 8.39 -1.30 -2.74
CA GLU A 91 7.20 -1.08 -1.90
C GLU A 91 6.25 -2.29 -1.91
N ALA A 92 6.14 -3.01 -3.03
CA ALA A 92 5.42 -4.28 -3.06
C ALA A 92 6.08 -5.34 -2.17
N GLU A 93 7.41 -5.37 -2.10
CA GLU A 93 8.13 -6.30 -1.22
C GLU A 93 7.92 -5.95 0.26
N THR A 94 7.96 -4.66 0.61
CA THR A 94 7.63 -4.16 1.95
C THR A 94 6.24 -4.62 2.40
N ILE A 95 5.22 -4.51 1.53
CA ILE A 95 3.87 -4.99 1.82
C ILE A 95 3.84 -6.51 2.05
N LYS A 96 4.52 -7.29 1.19
CA LYS A 96 4.53 -8.76 1.32
C LYS A 96 5.17 -9.21 2.64
N LEU A 97 6.29 -8.61 3.02
CA LEU A 97 6.97 -8.89 4.28
C LEU A 97 6.08 -8.54 5.48
N PHE A 98 5.39 -7.40 5.43
CA PHE A 98 4.43 -7.02 6.46
C PHE A 98 3.29 -8.03 6.61
N LEU A 99 2.67 -8.44 5.50
CA LEU A 99 1.61 -9.45 5.53
C LEU A 99 2.12 -10.80 6.04
N TYR A 100 3.35 -11.19 5.67
CA TYR A 100 3.99 -12.39 6.19
C TYR A 100 4.10 -12.35 7.72
N GLN A 101 4.63 -11.27 8.27
CA GLN A 101 4.77 -11.08 9.71
C GLN A 101 3.41 -11.11 10.43
N ILE A 102 2.37 -10.50 9.85
CA ILE A 102 1.00 -10.58 10.42
C ILE A 102 0.52 -12.02 10.48
N PHE A 103 0.68 -12.79 9.39
CA PHE A 103 0.21 -14.16 9.33
C PHE A 103 0.95 -15.10 10.28
N GLU A 104 2.27 -14.93 10.42
CA GLU A 104 3.05 -15.68 11.41
C GLU A 104 2.59 -15.36 12.84
N ASN A 105 2.41 -14.08 13.17
CA ASN A 105 2.00 -13.65 14.51
C ASN A 105 0.56 -14.04 14.85
N ALA A 106 -0.32 -14.14 13.85
CA ALA A 106 -1.71 -14.55 14.05
C ALA A 106 -1.90 -16.07 14.26
N ALA A 107 -0.81 -16.86 14.30
CA ALA A 107 -0.83 -18.32 14.36
C ALA A 107 -1.77 -18.96 13.31
N ALA A 108 -1.90 -18.30 12.15
CA ALA A 108 -2.79 -18.77 11.09
C ALA A 108 -2.33 -20.16 10.60
N PRO A 109 -3.26 -21.07 10.27
CA PRO A 109 -2.89 -22.37 9.73
C PRO A 109 -1.97 -22.21 8.52
N ARG A 110 -0.86 -22.95 8.49
CA ARG A 110 0.19 -22.80 7.46
C ARG A 110 -0.36 -22.91 6.03
N GLY A 111 -1.39 -23.74 5.81
CA GLY A 111 -2.09 -23.83 4.53
C GLY A 111 -2.78 -22.53 4.10
N THR A 112 -3.37 -21.79 5.04
CA THR A 112 -3.98 -20.47 4.80
C THR A 112 -2.95 -19.42 4.45
N ILE A 113 -1.78 -19.44 5.11
CA ILE A 113 -0.66 -18.54 4.81
C ILE A 113 -0.17 -18.78 3.38
N VAL A 114 0.05 -20.05 3.00
CA VAL A 114 0.54 -20.42 1.65
C VAL A 114 -0.47 -20.02 0.57
N GLU A 115 -1.77 -20.22 0.79
CA GLU A 115 -2.79 -19.82 -0.19
C GLU A 115 -2.93 -18.30 -0.31
N ALA A 116 -2.82 -17.56 0.80
CA ALA A 116 -2.77 -16.10 0.76
C ALA A 116 -1.53 -15.61 0.00
N GLN A 117 -0.36 -16.23 0.22
CA GLN A 117 0.87 -15.92 -0.50
C GLN A 117 0.78 -16.22 -1.99
N LYS A 118 0.23 -17.36 -2.39
CA LYS A 118 0.03 -17.69 -3.81
C LYS A 118 -0.85 -16.66 -4.52
N ARG A 119 -1.86 -16.13 -3.85
CA ARG A 119 -2.71 -15.06 -4.39
C ARG A 119 -1.94 -13.74 -4.50
N LEU A 120 -1.13 -13.39 -3.49
CA LEU A 120 -0.28 -12.19 -3.50
C LEU A 120 0.88 -12.23 -4.49
N LEU A 121 1.36 -13.42 -4.87
CA LEU A 121 2.41 -13.59 -5.89
C LEU A 121 1.86 -13.57 -7.31
N LYS A 122 0.58 -13.94 -7.51
CA LYS A 122 -0.09 -13.97 -8.81
C LYS A 122 -0.80 -12.66 -9.18
N ALA A 123 -1.20 -11.86 -8.19
CA ALA A 123 -1.58 -10.46 -8.36
C ALA A 123 -0.30 -9.62 -8.45
#